data_AF-A0A3R7DBX2-F1
#
_entry.id   AF-A0A3R7DBX2-F1
#
_cell.length_a   1.000
_cell.length_b   1.000
_cell.length_c   1.000
_cell.angle_alpha   90.00
_cell.angle_beta   90.00
_cell.angle_gamma   90.00
#
_symmetry.space_group_name_H-M   'P 1'
#
loop_
_entity.id
_entity.type
_entity.pdbx_description
1 polymer ?
#
loop_
_entity_poly.entity_id
_entity_poly.type
_entity_poly.pdbx_seq_one_letter_code
_entity_poly.pdbx_strand_id
1 'polypeptide(L)' 'MPTETDPTADPPTCSTCGIEMELRNQGTMKTIPVIGQEVEFRQFNCPKCGQGARFERTGSDEEWFRPVG' A
#
# COMPACT_ATOMS: atom_id res chain seq x y z
N MET A 1 -1.08 -7.36 23.06
CA MET A 1 -0.11 -6.84 22.08
C MET A 1 -0.90 -5.98 21.12
N PRO A 2 -0.84 -4.64 21.19
CA PRO A 2 -1.52 -3.81 20.20
C PRO A 2 -0.69 -3.81 18.92
N THR A 3 -1.32 -4.22 17.82
CA THR A 3 -0.83 -4.08 16.45
C THR A 3 -0.32 -2.65 16.26
N GLU A 4 0.99 -2.50 16.10
CA GLU A 4 1.60 -1.25 15.68
C GLU A 4 1.07 -0.96 14.28
N THR A 5 0.03 -0.14 14.22
CA THR A 5 -0.38 0.56 13.01
C THR A 5 0.79 1.45 12.64
N ASP A 6 1.72 0.96 11.81
CA ASP A 6 2.81 1.76 11.26
C ASP A 6 2.22 3.04 10.62
N PRO A 7 2.38 4.23 11.24
CA PRO A 7 1.68 5.45 10.82
C PRO A 7 2.37 6.17 9.64
N THR A 8 3.36 5.57 8.99
CA THR A 8 4.44 6.35 8.38
C THR A 8 4.35 6.54 6.86
N ALA A 9 3.25 6.16 6.21
CA ALA A 9 3.04 6.57 4.81
C ALA A 9 1.83 7.49 4.73
N ASP A 10 2.10 8.77 4.49
CA ASP A 10 1.08 9.73 4.13
C ASP A 10 0.24 9.18 2.97
N PRO A 11 -1.10 9.30 3.03
CA PRO A 11 -1.96 8.88 1.95
C PRO A 11 -1.60 9.65 0.67
N PRO A 12 -1.50 8.96 -0.48
CA PRO A 12 -1.20 9.63 -1.73
C PRO A 12 -2.37 10.54 -2.15
N THR A 13 -2.05 11.61 -2.86
CA THR A 13 -3.08 12.44 -3.50
C THR A 13 -3.55 11.78 -4.80
N CYS A 14 -4.87 11.75 -5.01
CA CYS A 14 -5.46 11.31 -6.26
C CYS A 14 -5.07 12.27 -7.39
N SER A 15 -4.36 11.76 -8.41
CA SER A 15 -3.89 12.57 -9.53
C SER A 15 -5.01 13.21 -10.35
N THR A 16 -6.24 12.68 -10.29
CA THR A 16 -7.41 13.22 -11.00
C THR A 16 -8.20 14.20 -10.16
N CYS A 17 -8.45 13.88 -8.89
CA CYS A 17 -9.33 14.67 -8.03
C CYS A 17 -8.59 15.72 -7.18
N GLY A 18 -7.27 15.59 -7.03
CA GLY A 18 -6.45 16.47 -6.18
C GLY A 18 -6.72 16.34 -4.68
N ILE A 19 -7.39 15.27 -4.25
CA ILE A 19 -7.70 15.00 -2.83
C ILE A 19 -6.90 13.82 -2.31
N GLU A 20 -6.70 13.76 -1.01
CA GLU A 20 -6.09 12.61 -0.33
C GLU A 20 -6.92 11.34 -0.58
N MET A 21 -6.22 10.24 -0.87
CA MET A 21 -6.84 8.94 -1.03
C MET A 21 -6.97 8.25 0.33
N GLU A 22 -8.00 7.43 0.50
CA GLU A 22 -8.23 6.71 1.74
C GLU A 22 -7.63 5.31 1.68
N LEU A 23 -6.96 4.88 2.74
CA LEU A 23 -6.51 3.51 2.87
C LEU A 23 -7.73 2.57 2.91
N ARG A 24 -7.77 1.62 1.99
CA ARG A 24 -8.85 0.61 1.90
C ARG A 24 -8.41 -0.78 2.33
N ASN A 25 -7.16 -1.13 2.08
CA ASN A 25 -6.65 -2.44 2.47
C ASN A 25 -5.14 -2.37 2.70
N GLN A 26 -4.63 -3.15 3.65
CA GLN A 26 -3.21 -3.34 3.86
C GLN A 26 -2.95 -4.75 4.38
N GLY A 27 -1.77 -5.28 4.09
CA GLY A 27 -1.37 -6.57 4.63
C GLY A 27 -0.04 -7.05 4.05
N THR A 28 0.32 -8.29 4.39
CA THR A 28 1.46 -8.99 3.82
C THR A 28 1.00 -10.10 2.90
N MET A 29 1.69 -10.27 1.78
CA MET A 29 1.47 -11.36 0.84
C MET A 29 2.80 -12.06 0.56
N LYS A 30 2.81 -13.38 0.65
CA LYS A 30 3.94 -14.18 0.18
C LYS A 30 3.78 -14.44 -1.31
N THR A 31 4.77 -14.02 -2.08
CA THR A 31 4.79 -14.21 -3.54
C THR A 31 4.97 -15.68 -3.93
N ILE A 32 5.68 -16.49 -3.13
CA ILE A 32 5.90 -17.93 -3.34
C ILE A 32 5.92 -18.68 -1.99
N PRO A 33 5.20 -19.79 -1.81
CA PRO A 33 5.04 -20.48 -0.53
C PRO A 33 6.31 -21.14 0.05
N VAL A 34 7.37 -21.32 -0.75
CA VAL A 34 8.58 -22.07 -0.33
C VAL A 34 9.84 -21.20 -0.22
N ILE A 35 10.00 -20.19 -1.10
CA ILE A 35 11.19 -19.31 -1.18
C ILE A 35 10.79 -17.83 -1.35
N GLY A 36 9.48 -17.53 -1.35
CA GLY A 36 8.99 -16.20 -1.74
C GLY A 36 9.33 -15.12 -0.74
N GLN A 37 9.65 -13.95 -1.27
CA GLN A 37 9.73 -12.72 -0.49
C GLN A 37 8.33 -12.37 0.04
N GLU A 38 8.28 -11.97 1.31
CA GLU A 38 7.11 -11.37 1.90
C GLU A 38 7.01 -9.93 1.41
N VAL A 39 5.87 -9.59 0.80
CA VAL A 39 5.61 -8.26 0.27
C VAL A 39 4.52 -7.64 1.13
N GLU A 40 4.84 -6.54 1.77
CA GLU A 40 3.84 -5.67 2.38
C GLU A 40 3.16 -4.87 1.29
N PHE A 41 1.83 -4.78 1.33
CA PHE A 41 1.04 -3.98 0.41
C PHE A 41 0.12 -3.01 1.14
N ARG A 42 -0.10 -1.85 0.50
CA ARG A 42 -1.11 -0.86 0.89
C ARG A 42 -1.92 -0.46 -0.34
N GLN A 43 -3.24 -0.49 -0.20
CA GLN A 43 -4.19 -0.11 -1.23
C GLN A 43 -4.99 1.09 -0.76
N PHE A 44 -4.93 2.15 -1.55
CA PHE A 44 -5.66 3.39 -1.35
C PHE A 44 -6.71 3.53 -2.45
N ASN A 45 -7.85 4.15 -2.13
CA ASN A 45 -8.85 4.53 -3.13
C ASN A 45 -9.27 5.98 -2.93
N CYS A 46 -9.49 6.68 -4.04
CA CYS A 46 -10.05 8.02 -4.01
C CYS A 46 -11.56 7.92 -3.69
N PRO A 47 -12.04 8.56 -2.60
CA PRO A 47 -13.46 8.52 -2.25
C PRO A 47 -14.37 9.21 -3.27
N LYS A 48 -13.80 10.06 -4.15
CA LYS A 48 -14.55 10.86 -5.11
C LYS A 48 -14.72 10.19 -6.47
N CYS A 49 -13.65 9.62 -7.03
CA CYS A 49 -13.68 9.00 -8.36
C CYS A 49 -13.48 7.48 -8.35
N GLY A 50 -13.18 6.87 -7.20
CA GLY A 50 -12.93 5.44 -7.08
C GLY A 50 -11.59 4.97 -7.65
N GLN A 51 -10.70 5.88 -8.07
CA GLN A 51 -9.38 5.50 -8.56
C GLN A 51 -8.57 4.83 -7.44
N GLY A 52 -8.00 3.67 -7.74
CA GLY A 52 -7.14 2.91 -6.82
C GLY A 52 -5.66 3.19 -7.03
N ALA A 53 -4.89 3.12 -5.94
CA ALA A 53 -3.44 3.10 -5.97
C ALA A 53 -2.96 2.00 -5.01
N ARG A 54 -2.10 1.10 -5.51
CA ARG A 54 -1.47 0.05 -4.72
C ARG A 54 0.02 0.33 -4.61
N PHE A 55 0.55 0.16 -3.42
CA PHE A 55 1.97 0.28 -3.11
C PHE A 55 2.42 -1.01 -2.45
N GLU A 56 3.65 -1.39 -2.74
CA GLU A 56 4.26 -2.62 -2.27
C GLU A 56 5.68 -2.33 -1.75
N ARG A 57 6.14 -3.10 -0.78
CA ARG A 57 7.55 -3.14 -0.33
C ARG A 57 7.93 -4.57 0.07
N THR A 58 9.14 -5.00 -0.26
CA THR A 58 9.65 -6.37 -0.01
C THR A 58 10.35 -6.55 1.34
N GLY A 59 10.35 -5.51 2.17
CA GLY A 59 10.91 -5.51 3.53
C GLY A 59 10.61 -4.19 4.23
N SER A 60 10.64 -4.18 5.56
CA SER A 60 10.26 -3.00 6.35
C SER A 60 11.25 -1.83 6.25
N ASP A 61 12.46 -2.08 5.76
CA ASP A 61 13.50 -1.08 5.46
C ASP A 61 13.46 -0.60 3.99
N GLU A 62 12.64 -1.23 3.14
CA GLU A 62 12.53 -0.86 1.73
C GLU A 62 11.46 0.22 1.49
N GLU A 63 11.73 1.09 0.52
CA GLU A 63 10.80 2.14 0.12
C GLU A 63 9.53 1.57 -0.51
N TRP A 64 8.39 2.21 -0.24
CA TRP A 64 7.13 1.87 -0.90
C TRP A 64 7.18 2.23 -2.38
N PHE A 65 7.04 1.25 -3.26
CA PHE A 65 6.97 1.46 -4.70
C PHE A 65 5.58 1.09 -5.24
N ARG A 66 5.18 1.74 -6.34
CA ARG A 66 4.02 1.30 -7.09
C ARG A 66 4.45 0.17 -8.03
N PRO A 67 3.91 -1.05 -7.94
CA PRO A 67 4.17 -2.06 -8.93
C PRO A 67 3.71 -1.53 -10.29
N VAL A 68 4.64 -1.48 -11.25
CA VAL A 68 4.31 -1.16 -12.64
C VAL A 68 3.69 -2.43 -13.21
N GLY A 69 2.36 -2.45 -13.28
CA GLY A 69 1.60 -3.50 -13.98
C GLY A 69 1.75 -3.37 -15.49
#